data_AF-A0A2N9N991-F1
#
_entry.id   AF-A0A2N9N991-F1
#
_cell.length_a   1.000
_cell.length_b   1.000
_cell.length_c   1.000
_cell.angle_alpha   90.00
_cell.angle_beta   90.00
_cell.angle_gamma   90.00
#
_symmetry.space_group_name_H-M   'P 1'
#
loop_
_entity.id
_entity.type
_entity.pdbx_description
1 polymer ?
#
loop_
_entity_poly.entity_id
_entity_poly.type
_entity_poly.pdbx_seq_one_letter_code
_entity_poly.pdbx_strand_id
1 'polypeptide(L)'
;MTFDSLGNLYGTTYEGGGEKSEGGGTVYKLSPGSSGWTETVVDHFLPTGQYGVAPLGEVSFDPHGNLYSTTSLGALGVGTVLEISVNGQSRIFSFDRVDGAVPAAGVLVDARTKTLYGTTTGNIYNHGNVFRIAASGQETVLYDFCQQPNCTDGSAPFSGLISDEAGNLYGTTEFGGANGLGVVFEVTP
;
A
#
# COMPACT_ATOMS: atom_id res chain seq x y z
N MET A 1 8.19 -5.76 -2.73
CA MET A 1 8.75 -5.46 -4.07
C MET A 1 8.15 -6.47 -5.02
N THR A 2 7.92 -6.11 -6.28
CA THR A 2 7.09 -6.92 -7.18
C THR A 2 7.77 -7.17 -8.52
N PHE A 3 7.66 -8.38 -9.05
CA PHE A 3 8.16 -8.72 -10.39
C PHE A 3 7.05 -8.59 -11.44
N ASP A 4 7.41 -8.10 -12.63
CA ASP A 4 6.57 -8.28 -13.83
C ASP A 4 6.85 -9.61 -14.54
N SER A 5 6.05 -9.92 -15.56
CA SER A 5 6.18 -11.17 -16.34
C SER A 5 7.45 -11.25 -17.19
N LEU A 6 8.16 -10.14 -17.37
CA LEU A 6 9.45 -10.05 -18.08
C LEU A 6 10.64 -10.19 -17.11
N GLY A 7 10.38 -10.35 -15.81
CA GLY A 7 11.41 -10.48 -14.78
C GLY A 7 12.00 -9.15 -14.30
N ASN A 8 11.38 -8.01 -14.63
CA ASN A 8 11.78 -6.73 -14.07
C ASN A 8 11.25 -6.61 -12.63
N LEU A 9 12.10 -6.11 -11.71
CA LEU A 9 11.76 -5.89 -10.32
C LEU A 9 11.36 -4.44 -10.09
N TYR A 10 10.22 -4.22 -9.44
CA TYR A 10 9.73 -2.90 -9.09
C TYR A 10 9.71 -2.73 -7.58
N GLY A 11 10.07 -1.53 -7.14
CA GLY A 11 10.12 -1.17 -5.73
C GLY A 11 9.96 0.31 -5.51
N THR A 12 9.91 0.67 -4.25
CA THR A 12 9.74 2.05 -3.79
C THR A 12 10.91 2.43 -2.89
N THR A 13 11.24 3.72 -2.87
CA THR A 13 12.12 4.30 -1.86
C THR A 13 11.31 5.22 -0.97
N TYR A 14 11.52 5.14 0.34
CA TYR A 14 10.85 6.01 1.30
C TYR A 14 11.24 7.49 1.09
N GLU A 15 12.52 7.76 0.82
CA GLU A 15 13.04 9.08 0.51
C GLU A 15 14.11 8.97 -0.57
N GLY A 16 14.35 10.06 -1.31
CA GLY A 16 15.38 10.12 -2.35
C GLY A 16 15.05 9.28 -3.59
N GLY A 17 16.08 8.72 -4.24
CA GLY A 17 15.94 7.84 -5.41
C GLY A 17 15.92 8.54 -6.78
N GLY A 18 16.21 9.85 -6.85
CA GLY A 18 16.36 10.59 -8.11
C GLY A 18 17.49 11.62 -8.06
N GLU A 19 17.88 12.19 -9.21
CA GLU A 19 18.99 13.16 -9.31
C GLU A 19 18.76 14.51 -8.59
N LYS A 20 17.54 14.77 -8.08
CA LYS A 20 17.23 15.98 -7.31
C LYS A 20 17.20 15.63 -5.82
N SER A 21 18.11 16.24 -5.09
CA SER A 21 18.58 15.93 -3.73
C SER A 21 17.57 16.05 -2.57
N GLU A 22 16.25 16.03 -2.79
CA GLU A 22 15.27 16.29 -1.71
C GLU A 22 13.95 15.49 -1.87
N GLY A 23 13.94 14.36 -2.59
CA GLY A 23 12.70 13.69 -3.02
C GLY A 23 11.93 12.96 -1.91
N GLY A 24 10.60 13.04 -1.93
CA GLY A 24 9.68 12.29 -1.07
C GLY A 24 9.55 10.81 -1.47
N GLY A 25 10.60 10.22 -2.06
CA GLY A 25 10.64 8.85 -2.57
C GLY A 25 10.46 8.72 -4.08
N THR A 26 10.71 7.52 -4.60
CA THR A 26 10.49 7.13 -6.00
C THR A 26 9.82 5.78 -6.11
N VAL A 27 9.23 5.52 -7.28
CA VAL A 27 9.04 4.16 -7.79
C VAL A 27 10.17 3.87 -8.77
N TYR A 28 10.90 2.79 -8.56
CA TYR A 28 11.98 2.35 -9.45
C TYR A 28 11.68 0.99 -10.07
N LYS A 29 12.32 0.75 -11.21
CA LYS A 29 12.33 -0.50 -11.95
C LYS A 29 13.78 -0.95 -12.12
N LEU A 30 14.09 -2.19 -11.76
CA LEU A 30 15.33 -2.87 -12.08
C LEU A 30 15.06 -3.87 -13.21
N SER A 31 15.71 -3.68 -14.35
CA SER A 31 15.60 -4.59 -15.50
C SER A 31 16.82 -5.51 -15.55
N PRO A 32 16.65 -6.84 -15.61
CA PRO A 32 17.78 -7.76 -15.66
C PRO A 32 18.44 -7.72 -17.05
N GLY A 33 19.77 -7.68 -17.07
CA GLY A 33 20.58 -7.75 -18.28
C GLY A 33 21.75 -8.73 -18.11
N SER A 34 22.51 -8.96 -19.19
CA SER A 34 23.62 -9.91 -19.20
C SER A 34 24.76 -9.58 -18.22
N SER A 35 24.86 -8.32 -17.79
CA SER A 35 25.91 -7.81 -16.89
C SER A 35 25.37 -7.36 -15.52
N GLY A 36 24.13 -7.72 -15.16
CA GLY A 36 23.47 -7.30 -13.93
C GLY A 36 22.18 -6.52 -14.19
N TRP A 37 21.74 -5.74 -13.20
CA TRP A 37 20.48 -5.01 -13.27
C TRP A 37 20.69 -3.57 -13.71
N THR A 38 19.79 -3.04 -14.54
CA THR A 38 19.73 -1.61 -14.88
C THR A 38 18.55 -0.97 -14.18
N GLU A 39 18.81 0.10 -13.41
CA GLU A 39 17.78 0.88 -12.74
C GLU A 39 17.16 1.92 -13.67
N THR A 40 15.84 2.12 -13.54
CA THR A 40 15.09 3.20 -14.16
C THR A 40 14.11 3.74 -13.13
N VAL A 41 14.13 5.06 -12.91
CA VAL A 41 13.11 5.73 -12.10
C VAL A 41 11.83 5.78 -12.93
N VAL A 42 10.79 5.07 -12.45
CA VAL A 42 9.47 5.03 -13.08
C VAL A 42 8.70 6.28 -12.74
N ASP A 43 8.78 6.73 -11.49
CA ASP A 43 8.03 7.87 -11.00
C ASP A 43 8.66 8.49 -9.74
N HIS A 44 8.30 9.75 -9.44
CA HIS A 44 8.88 10.52 -8.34
C HIS A 44 7.80 11.18 -7.46
N PHE A 45 8.06 11.22 -6.16
CA PHE A 45 7.23 11.93 -5.18
C PHE A 45 7.94 13.20 -4.72
N LEU A 46 7.22 14.33 -4.77
CA LEU A 46 7.77 15.63 -4.39
C LEU A 46 7.39 15.98 -2.94
N PRO A 47 8.28 16.58 -2.13
CA PRO A 47 8.02 16.93 -0.73
C PRO A 47 6.77 17.78 -0.48
N THR A 48 6.41 18.63 -1.44
CA THR A 48 5.24 19.51 -1.41
C THR A 48 4.10 18.97 -2.30
N GLY A 49 4.19 17.71 -2.72
CA GLY A 49 3.34 17.09 -3.73
C GLY A 49 1.91 16.88 -3.24
N GLN A 50 0.96 17.15 -4.13
CA GLN A 50 -0.48 16.92 -3.93
C GLN A 50 -0.84 15.44 -3.63
N TYR A 51 0.04 14.51 -3.99
CA TYR A 51 -0.21 13.07 -3.98
C TYR A 51 0.31 12.34 -2.74
N GLY A 52 1.02 13.05 -1.85
CA GLY A 52 1.70 12.45 -0.71
C GLY A 52 3.14 12.05 -1.01
N VAL A 53 3.85 11.65 0.03
CA VAL A 53 5.28 11.31 0.03
C VAL A 53 5.54 10.07 0.87
N ALA A 54 6.73 9.52 0.70
CA ALA A 54 7.23 8.38 1.40
C ALA A 54 6.43 7.09 1.12
N PRO A 55 6.52 6.58 -0.12
CA PRO A 55 5.99 5.26 -0.41
C PRO A 55 6.78 4.20 0.38
N LEU A 56 6.07 3.41 1.19
CA LEU A 56 6.64 2.34 2.02
C LEU A 56 6.39 0.96 1.43
N GLY A 57 5.21 0.79 0.84
CA GLY A 57 4.74 -0.48 0.32
C GLY A 57 5.38 -0.86 -1.00
N GLU A 58 5.21 -2.13 -1.35
CA GLU A 58 5.42 -2.56 -2.73
C GLU A 58 4.38 -1.97 -3.68
N VAL A 59 4.70 -1.97 -4.97
CA VAL A 59 3.75 -1.60 -6.01
C VAL A 59 3.00 -2.82 -6.52
N SER A 60 1.74 -2.63 -6.87
CA SER A 60 0.89 -3.65 -7.47
C SER A 60 0.52 -3.30 -8.90
N PHE A 61 0.19 -4.29 -9.71
CA PHE A 61 -0.15 -4.12 -11.12
C PHE A 61 -1.62 -4.41 -11.39
N ASP A 62 -2.24 -3.65 -12.30
CA ASP A 62 -3.40 -4.15 -13.04
C ASP A 62 -2.96 -4.89 -14.32
N PRO A 63 -3.88 -5.59 -15.03
CA PRO A 63 -3.56 -6.25 -16.30
C PRO A 63 -3.20 -5.30 -17.44
N HIS A 64 -3.42 -3.99 -17.29
CA HIS A 64 -3.04 -2.98 -18.27
C HIS A 64 -1.63 -2.43 -18.04
N GLY A 65 -0.98 -2.84 -16.95
CA GLY A 65 0.37 -2.40 -16.57
C GLY A 65 0.40 -1.09 -15.79
N ASN A 66 -0.74 -0.60 -15.30
CA ASN A 66 -0.76 0.51 -14.35
C ASN A 66 -0.24 0.02 -13.00
N LEU A 67 0.52 0.88 -12.33
CA LEU A 67 1.06 0.63 -11.00
C LEU A 67 0.16 1.27 -9.94
N TYR A 68 -0.02 0.57 -8.83
CA TYR A 68 -0.69 1.09 -7.64
C TYR A 68 0.31 1.17 -6.50
N SER A 69 0.32 2.29 -5.81
CA SER A 69 1.22 2.53 -4.67
C SER A 69 0.47 3.18 -3.53
N THR A 70 1.09 3.14 -2.35
CA THR A 70 0.64 3.82 -1.15
C THR A 70 1.72 4.78 -0.68
N THR A 71 1.31 5.91 -0.11
CA THR A 71 2.24 6.83 0.57
C THR A 71 1.93 6.86 2.05
N SER A 72 2.95 6.89 2.89
CA SER A 72 2.78 6.95 4.35
C SER A 72 2.32 8.33 4.82
N LEU A 73 2.67 9.37 4.07
CA LEU A 73 2.29 10.76 4.32
C LEU A 73 1.51 11.32 3.13
N GLY A 74 0.40 11.99 3.38
CA GLY A 74 -0.45 12.63 2.37
C GLY A 74 -0.75 14.10 2.69
N ALA A 75 -1.69 14.71 1.97
CA ALA A 75 -2.04 16.13 2.12
C ALA A 75 -2.51 16.54 3.53
N LEU A 76 -2.94 15.57 4.34
CA LEU A 76 -3.35 15.73 5.74
C LEU A 76 -2.33 15.15 6.74
N GLY A 77 -1.13 14.78 6.29
CA GLY A 77 -0.17 14.00 7.09
C GLY A 77 -0.63 12.57 7.38
N VAL A 78 -1.63 12.11 6.64
CA VAL A 78 -2.17 10.74 6.61
C VAL A 78 -2.16 10.28 5.17
N GLY A 79 -1.71 9.05 4.96
CA GLY A 79 -1.29 8.52 3.66
C GLY A 79 -2.32 8.55 2.54
N THR A 80 -1.89 8.12 1.35
CA THR A 80 -2.75 8.04 0.16
C THR A 80 -2.64 6.69 -0.53
N VAL A 81 -3.63 6.40 -1.39
CA VAL A 81 -3.55 5.36 -2.42
C VAL A 81 -3.56 6.05 -3.78
N LEU A 82 -2.68 5.65 -4.68
CA LEU A 82 -2.50 6.28 -5.99
C LEU A 82 -2.27 5.27 -7.10
N GLU A 83 -2.70 5.66 -8.30
CA GLU A 83 -2.39 5.01 -9.56
C GLU A 83 -1.26 5.77 -10.26
N ILE A 84 -0.31 5.04 -10.82
CA ILE A 84 0.75 5.55 -11.71
C ILE A 84 0.55 4.87 -13.05
N SER A 85 0.19 5.67 -14.05
CA SER A 85 -0.04 5.21 -15.41
C SER A 85 0.86 5.96 -16.39
N VAL A 86 0.78 5.62 -17.67
CA VAL A 86 1.40 6.40 -18.76
C VAL A 86 0.92 7.86 -18.82
N ASN A 87 -0.22 8.18 -18.20
CA ASN A 87 -0.75 9.54 -18.11
C ASN A 87 -0.26 10.29 -16.86
N GLY A 88 0.58 9.67 -16.04
CA GLY A 88 1.08 10.20 -14.78
C GLY A 88 0.34 9.69 -13.54
N GLN A 89 0.62 10.33 -12.41
CA GLN A 89 0.03 10.03 -11.09
C GLN A 89 -1.43 10.49 -11.00
N SER A 90 -2.28 9.64 -10.44
CA SER A 90 -3.65 9.97 -10.05
C SER A 90 -3.91 9.53 -8.61
N ARG A 91 -4.47 10.42 -7.79
CA ARG A 91 -4.87 10.07 -6.42
C ARG A 91 -6.19 9.33 -6.46
N ILE A 92 -6.20 8.12 -5.91
CA ILE A 92 -7.42 7.32 -5.77
C ILE A 92 -8.11 7.67 -4.45
N PHE A 93 -7.33 7.75 -3.36
CA PHE A 93 -7.88 8.00 -2.03
C PHE A 93 -6.88 8.74 -1.14
N SER A 94 -7.41 9.54 -0.21
CA SER A 94 -6.67 10.18 0.87
C SER A 94 -7.31 9.78 2.18
N PHE A 95 -6.53 9.18 3.07
CA PHE A 95 -7.00 8.83 4.40
C PHE A 95 -7.11 10.07 5.30
N ASP A 96 -7.94 9.99 6.34
CA ASP A 96 -8.26 11.11 7.25
C ASP A 96 -8.09 10.78 8.75
N ARG A 97 -7.50 9.62 9.08
CA ARG A 97 -7.39 8.99 10.41
C ARG A 97 -8.64 8.25 10.86
N VAL A 98 -9.84 8.66 10.46
CA VAL A 98 -11.08 7.93 10.78
C VAL A 98 -11.16 6.67 9.95
N ASP A 99 -10.94 6.80 8.64
CA ASP A 99 -10.89 5.69 7.68
C ASP A 99 -9.53 4.96 7.62
N GLY A 100 -8.54 5.45 8.36
CA GLY A 100 -7.22 4.84 8.46
C GLY A 100 -6.08 5.85 8.40
N ALA A 101 -4.86 5.37 8.55
CA ALA A 101 -3.65 6.17 8.57
C ALA A 101 -2.42 5.31 8.27
N VAL A 102 -1.46 5.90 7.54
CA VAL A 102 -0.16 5.28 7.25
C VAL A 102 -0.36 3.87 6.63
N PRO A 103 -0.88 3.80 5.39
CA PRO A 103 -0.86 2.56 4.62
C PRO A 103 0.60 2.18 4.36
N ALA A 104 1.09 1.15 5.07
CA ALA A 104 2.50 0.79 5.07
C ALA A 104 2.85 -0.26 3.99
N ALA A 105 1.85 -0.97 3.47
CA ALA A 105 2.01 -1.96 2.41
C ALA A 105 1.37 -1.49 1.10
N GLY A 106 1.70 -2.20 0.01
CA GLY A 106 0.99 -2.06 -1.25
C GLY A 106 -0.45 -2.53 -1.15
N VAL A 107 -1.28 -2.13 -2.11
CA VAL A 107 -2.67 -2.61 -2.21
C VAL A 107 -2.74 -3.90 -3.03
N LEU A 108 -3.58 -4.84 -2.63
CA LEU A 108 -3.98 -5.96 -3.47
C LEU A 108 -5.00 -5.48 -4.50
N VAL A 109 -4.81 -5.84 -5.77
CA VAL A 109 -5.68 -5.43 -6.88
C VAL A 109 -6.54 -6.61 -7.33
N ASP A 110 -7.86 -6.53 -7.14
CA ASP A 110 -8.78 -7.41 -7.88
C ASP A 110 -9.01 -6.83 -9.27
N ALA A 111 -8.28 -7.35 -10.24
CA ALA A 111 -8.34 -6.91 -11.63
C ALA A 111 -9.72 -7.07 -12.29
N ARG A 112 -10.57 -7.98 -11.79
CA ARG A 112 -11.90 -8.25 -12.38
C ARG A 112 -12.88 -7.13 -12.07
N THR A 113 -12.82 -6.61 -10.84
CA THR A 113 -13.72 -5.57 -10.34
C THR A 113 -13.06 -4.20 -10.28
N LYS A 114 -11.73 -4.14 -10.45
CA LYS A 114 -10.88 -2.98 -10.15
C LYS A 114 -11.03 -2.49 -8.70
N THR A 115 -11.26 -3.43 -7.79
CA THR A 115 -11.29 -3.15 -6.35
C THR A 115 -9.88 -3.24 -5.80
N LEU A 116 -9.51 -2.28 -4.98
CA LEU A 116 -8.26 -2.29 -4.24
C LEU A 116 -8.54 -2.72 -2.80
N TYR A 117 -7.69 -3.56 -2.25
CA TYR A 117 -7.73 -3.94 -0.83
C TYR A 117 -6.40 -3.62 -0.18
N GLY A 118 -6.42 -3.18 1.06
CA GLY A 118 -5.18 -2.85 1.75
C GLY A 118 -5.35 -2.75 3.24
N THR A 119 -4.24 -2.41 3.89
CA THR A 119 -4.15 -2.23 5.33
C THR A 119 -3.64 -0.82 5.64
N THR A 120 -4.10 -0.29 6.76
CA THR A 120 -3.53 0.92 7.38
C THR A 120 -2.98 0.56 8.75
N THR A 121 -1.79 1.07 9.09
CA THR A 121 -1.15 0.74 10.39
C THR A 121 -1.78 1.48 11.57
N GLY A 122 -2.48 2.58 11.29
CA GLY A 122 -3.17 3.38 12.31
C GLY A 122 -4.56 3.80 11.87
N ASN A 123 -5.32 4.29 12.85
CA ASN A 123 -6.60 4.99 12.70
C ASN A 123 -6.71 5.96 13.90
N ILE A 124 -7.88 6.53 14.21
CA ILE A 124 -8.06 7.42 15.37
C ILE A 124 -7.71 6.75 16.71
N TYR A 125 -7.65 5.42 16.76
CA TYR A 125 -7.26 4.63 17.93
C TYR A 125 -5.82 4.08 17.83
N ASN A 126 -5.09 4.37 16.74
CA ASN A 126 -3.75 3.84 16.45
C ASN A 126 -3.69 2.29 16.41
N HIS A 127 -4.73 1.63 15.91
CA HIS A 127 -4.76 0.17 15.78
C HIS A 127 -4.71 -0.31 14.33
N GLY A 128 -5.13 0.56 13.39
CA GLY A 128 -5.15 0.24 11.98
C GLY A 128 -6.37 -0.57 11.57
N ASN A 129 -6.54 -0.74 10.27
CA ASN A 129 -7.68 -1.42 9.68
C ASN A 129 -7.35 -2.15 8.38
N VAL A 130 -8.30 -2.97 7.93
CA VAL A 130 -8.39 -3.51 6.57
C VAL A 130 -9.44 -2.68 5.82
N PHE A 131 -9.11 -2.19 4.64
CA PHE A 131 -10.00 -1.39 3.82
C PHE A 131 -10.17 -1.98 2.42
N ARG A 132 -11.24 -1.58 1.74
CA ARG A 132 -11.40 -1.71 0.29
C ARG A 132 -11.71 -0.37 -0.36
N ILE A 133 -11.31 -0.20 -1.61
CA ILE A 133 -11.72 0.92 -2.47
C ILE A 133 -12.30 0.34 -3.75
N ALA A 134 -13.59 0.57 -3.99
CA ALA A 134 -14.26 0.16 -5.21
C ALA A 134 -13.78 0.97 -6.42
N ALA A 135 -14.03 0.47 -7.64
CA ALA A 135 -13.70 1.18 -8.88
C ALA A 135 -14.31 2.59 -9.00
N SER A 136 -15.39 2.86 -8.26
CA SER A 136 -16.02 4.18 -8.15
C SER A 136 -15.25 5.17 -7.29
N GLY A 137 -14.18 4.74 -6.61
CA GLY A 137 -13.45 5.50 -5.59
C GLY A 137 -14.10 5.44 -4.20
N GLN A 138 -15.17 4.67 -4.01
CA GLN A 138 -15.80 4.52 -2.71
C GLN A 138 -14.96 3.61 -1.81
N GLU A 139 -14.48 4.14 -0.70
CA GLU A 139 -13.79 3.41 0.36
C GLU A 139 -14.79 2.70 1.29
N THR A 140 -14.38 1.57 1.86
CA THR A 140 -15.07 0.90 2.95
C THR A 140 -14.07 0.22 3.87
N VAL A 141 -14.08 0.58 5.16
CA VAL A 141 -13.40 -0.17 6.20
C VAL A 141 -14.09 -1.52 6.38
N LEU A 142 -13.35 -2.61 6.13
CA LEU A 142 -13.83 -3.98 6.27
C LEU A 142 -13.65 -4.50 7.70
N TYR A 143 -12.58 -4.07 8.36
CA TYR A 143 -12.27 -4.50 9.72
C TYR A 143 -11.37 -3.49 10.43
N ASP A 144 -11.79 -3.02 11.60
CA ASP A 144 -10.91 -2.30 12.53
C ASP A 144 -10.26 -3.29 13.49
N PHE A 145 -8.97 -3.12 13.76
CA PHE A 145 -8.23 -3.96 14.70
C PHE A 145 -8.39 -3.50 16.16
N CYS A 146 -7.98 -4.36 17.09
CA CYS A 146 -8.12 -4.17 18.53
C CYS A 146 -9.58 -3.92 18.99
N GLN A 147 -10.53 -4.65 18.41
CA GLN A 147 -11.93 -4.66 18.86
C GLN A 147 -12.12 -5.67 20.00
N GLN A 148 -11.23 -6.65 20.12
CA GLN A 148 -11.23 -7.61 21.20
C GLN A 148 -10.47 -7.10 22.44
N PRO A 149 -10.86 -7.54 23.66
CA PRO A 149 -10.12 -7.21 24.87
C PRO A 149 -8.63 -7.54 24.75
N ASN A 150 -7.77 -6.57 25.08
CA ASN A 150 -6.31 -6.67 24.96
C ASN A 150 -5.79 -6.87 23.51
N CYS A 151 -6.56 -6.44 22.51
CA CYS A 151 -6.22 -6.57 21.09
C CYS A 151 -5.86 -8.00 20.67
N THR A 152 -6.59 -9.02 21.16
CA THR A 152 -6.32 -10.42 20.81
C THR A 152 -6.55 -10.74 19.34
N ASP A 153 -7.26 -9.86 18.64
CA ASP A 153 -7.48 -9.82 17.19
C ASP A 153 -6.39 -9.09 16.40
N GLY A 154 -5.39 -8.50 17.08
CA GLY A 154 -4.24 -7.84 16.45
C GLY A 154 -4.29 -6.31 16.48
N SER A 155 -3.17 -5.67 16.13
CA SER A 155 -3.06 -4.23 15.87
C SER A 155 -1.80 -3.89 15.06
N ALA A 156 -1.83 -2.74 14.39
CA ALA A 156 -0.82 -2.26 13.44
C ALA A 156 -0.55 -3.27 12.30
N PRO A 157 -1.50 -3.50 11.39
CA PRO A 157 -1.26 -4.33 10.21
C PRO A 157 -0.25 -3.65 9.28
N PHE A 158 0.97 -4.21 9.22
CA PHE A 158 2.05 -3.67 8.39
C PHE A 158 2.21 -4.42 7.07
N SER A 159 1.65 -5.64 6.96
CA SER A 159 1.81 -6.47 5.75
C SER A 159 0.79 -6.11 4.67
N GLY A 160 1.18 -6.40 3.42
CA GLY A 160 0.23 -6.49 2.31
C GLY A 160 -0.76 -7.63 2.52
N LEU A 161 -1.81 -7.63 1.71
CA LEU A 161 -2.84 -8.68 1.72
C LEU A 161 -2.60 -9.66 0.57
N ILE A 162 -2.95 -10.92 0.81
CA ILE A 162 -3.18 -11.92 -0.24
C ILE A 162 -4.64 -12.36 -0.18
N SER A 163 -5.15 -12.95 -1.26
CA SER A 163 -6.51 -13.49 -1.29
C SER A 163 -6.56 -14.93 -1.74
N ASP A 164 -7.57 -15.67 -1.28
CA ASP A 164 -7.92 -16.98 -1.84
C ASP A 164 -8.86 -16.86 -3.06
N GLU A 165 -9.26 -17.99 -3.62
CA GLU A 165 -10.20 -18.04 -4.76
C GLU A 165 -11.63 -17.60 -4.40
N ALA A 166 -12.01 -17.68 -3.12
CA ALA A 166 -13.30 -17.24 -2.61
C ALA A 166 -13.34 -15.72 -2.38
N GLY A 167 -12.19 -15.04 -2.40
CA GLY A 167 -12.04 -13.62 -2.15
C GLY A 167 -11.82 -13.25 -0.69
N ASN A 168 -11.54 -14.23 0.19
CA ASN A 168 -11.12 -13.96 1.55
C ASN A 168 -9.73 -13.33 1.54
N LEU A 169 -9.52 -12.34 2.40
CA LEU A 169 -8.28 -11.59 2.53
C LEU A 169 -7.49 -12.10 3.72
N TYR A 170 -6.18 -12.30 3.52
CA TYR A 170 -5.27 -12.77 4.56
C TYR A 170 -4.12 -11.79 4.75
N GLY A 171 -3.73 -11.57 6.00
CA GLY A 171 -2.63 -10.69 6.35
C GLY A 171 -2.12 -10.95 7.76
N THR A 172 -1.22 -10.08 8.21
CA THR A 172 -0.61 -10.14 9.54
C THR A 172 -0.63 -8.79 10.24
N THR A 173 -0.68 -8.82 11.57
CA THR A 173 -0.50 -7.64 12.42
C THR A 173 0.85 -7.69 13.11
N GLU A 174 1.44 -6.53 13.41
CA GLU A 174 2.71 -6.45 14.15
C GLU A 174 2.52 -6.76 15.64
N PHE A 175 1.39 -6.32 16.21
CA PHE A 175 1.09 -6.45 17.63
C PHE A 175 -0.25 -7.16 17.87
N GLY A 176 -0.52 -7.45 19.14
CA GLY A 176 -1.72 -8.14 19.60
C GLY A 176 -1.56 -9.66 19.66
N GLY A 177 -2.69 -10.37 19.74
CA GLY A 177 -2.69 -11.82 19.95
C GLY A 177 -2.29 -12.23 21.38
N ALA A 178 -2.21 -13.54 21.63
CA ALA A 178 -2.02 -14.08 22.98
C ALA A 178 -0.72 -13.64 23.68
N ASN A 179 0.32 -13.33 22.89
CA ASN A 179 1.64 -12.93 23.39
C ASN A 179 2.01 -11.48 23.02
N GLY A 180 1.11 -10.72 22.39
CA GLY A 180 1.38 -9.35 21.95
C GLY A 180 2.31 -9.22 20.73
N LEU A 181 2.61 -10.31 20.01
CA LEU A 181 3.56 -10.37 18.90
C LEU A 181 2.89 -10.55 17.53
N GLY A 182 1.62 -10.15 17.42
CA GLY A 182 0.89 -10.20 16.17
C GLY A 182 0.03 -11.45 15.99
N VAL A 183 -0.84 -11.39 14.99
CA VAL A 183 -1.67 -12.51 14.54
C VAL A 183 -1.62 -12.63 13.01
N VAL A 184 -1.94 -13.81 12.51
CA VAL A 184 -2.43 -13.99 11.13
C VAL A 184 -3.94 -13.87 11.19
N PHE A 185 -4.53 -13.10 10.27
CA PHE A 185 -5.98 -12.90 10.21
C PHE A 185 -6.55 -13.28 8.86
N GLU A 186 -7.86 -13.55 8.85
CA GLU A 186 -8.71 -13.67 7.66
C GLU A 186 -9.85 -12.66 7.77
N VAL A 187 -10.15 -11.95 6.68
CA VAL A 187 -11.31 -11.05 6.56
C VAL A 187 -12.07 -11.40 5.29
N THR A 188 -13.36 -11.68 5.42
CA THR A 188 -14.28 -11.87 4.29
C THR A 188 -14.95 -10.53 3.94
N PRO A 189 -14.70 -9.94 2.74
CA PRO A 189 -15.22 -8.63 2.35
C PRO A 189 -16.72 -8.52 2.11
#